data_AF-A0A7T4QVC3-F1
#
_entry.id   AF-A0A7T4QVC3-F1
#
_cell.length_a   1.000
_cell.length_b   1.000
_cell.length_c   1.000
_cell.angle_alpha   90.00
_cell.angle_beta   90.00
_cell.angle_gamma   90.00
#
_symmetry.space_group_name_H-M   'P 1'
#
loop_
_entity.id
_entity.type
_entity.pdbx_description
1 polymer ?
#
loop_
_entity_poly.entity_id
_entity_poly.type
_entity_poly.pdbx_seq_one_letter_code
_entity_poly.pdbx_strand_id
1 'polypeptide(L)'
;MAQYISWGIIALLILGKFQLINTIIEMLVVVLITLIIIIGQVKVQHRVVNLENKVFSYIGKLSFGLYVYHPLIILIFSKYLKFNFFDSDTLNAVIVFITVLGSSIIISHLSYYYFEKKFLNRKVKFSIIESSNVKEV
;
A
#
# COMPACT_ATOMS: atom_id res chain seq x y z
N MET A 1 21.94 0.46 14.46
CA MET A 1 22.88 0.58 13.32
C MET A 1 22.38 -0.15 12.08
N ALA A 2 22.05 -1.46 12.16
CA ALA A 2 21.54 -2.24 11.03
C ALA A 2 20.34 -1.61 10.30
N GLN A 3 19.36 -1.08 11.03
CA GLN A 3 18.17 -0.46 10.44
C GLN A 3 18.49 0.77 9.57
N TYR A 4 19.44 1.62 9.98
CA TYR A 4 19.89 2.79 9.20
C TYR A 4 20.57 2.37 7.90
N ILE A 5 21.40 1.33 7.96
CA ILE A 5 22.07 0.75 6.79
C ILE A 5 21.02 0.21 5.81
N SER A 6 20.02 -0.52 6.30
CA SER A 6 18.99 -1.08 5.43
C SER A 6 18.10 -0.01 4.77
N TRP A 7 17.72 1.06 5.49
CA TRP A 7 17.01 2.20 4.89
C TRP A 7 17.87 2.92 3.85
N GLY A 8 19.17 3.10 4.14
CA GLY A 8 20.13 3.68 3.20
C GLY A 8 20.26 2.86 1.92
N ILE A 9 20.32 1.53 2.02
CA ILE A 9 20.40 0.65 0.84
C ILE A 9 19.09 0.70 0.03
N ILE A 10 17.91 0.73 0.67
CA ILE A 10 16.64 0.93 -0.05
C ILE A 10 16.63 2.26 -0.80
N ALA A 11 17.01 3.36 -0.14
CA ALA A 11 17.06 4.67 -0.79
C ALA A 11 18.01 4.67 -2.00
N LEU A 12 19.15 3.98 -1.87
CA LEU A 12 20.16 3.90 -2.91
C LEU A 12 19.73 3.00 -4.09
N LEU A 13 18.94 1.95 -3.83
CA LEU A 13 18.26 1.14 -4.85
C LEU A 13 17.19 1.96 -5.60
N ILE A 14 16.38 2.76 -4.90
CA ILE A 14 15.35 3.63 -5.50
C ILE A 14 15.99 4.68 -6.43
N LEU A 15 17.17 5.19 -6.08
CA LEU A 15 17.92 6.14 -6.90
C LEU A 15 18.52 5.53 -8.18
N GLY A 16 18.27 4.25 -8.48
CA GLY A 16 18.62 3.60 -9.74
C GLY A 16 20.12 3.45 -9.97
N LYS A 17 20.96 3.68 -8.94
CA LYS A 17 22.43 3.61 -9.05
C LYS A 17 22.97 2.17 -9.07
N PHE A 18 22.13 1.18 -8.75
CA PHE A 18 22.46 -0.24 -8.81
C PHE A 18 21.67 -0.88 -9.95
N GLN A 19 22.13 -0.69 -11.18
CA GLN A 19 21.91 -1.69 -12.24
C GLN A 19 22.99 -2.75 -12.03
N LEU A 20 22.71 -3.75 -11.19
CA LEU A 20 23.56 -4.92 -11.13
C LEU A 20 23.45 -5.67 -12.48
N ILE A 21 24.50 -6.41 -12.80
CA ILE A 21 24.68 -7.10 -14.09
C ILE A 21 23.54 -8.10 -14.39
N ASN A 22 22.73 -8.50 -13.40
CA ASN A 22 21.65 -9.48 -13.56
C ASN A 22 20.42 -9.18 -12.66
N THR A 23 19.23 -9.08 -13.27
CA THR A 23 17.93 -8.82 -12.61
C THR A 23 17.60 -9.81 -11.49
N ILE A 24 18.04 -11.08 -11.60
CA ILE A 24 17.78 -12.09 -10.57
C ILE A 24 18.56 -11.77 -9.28
N ILE A 25 19.81 -11.30 -9.43
CA ILE A 25 20.67 -10.96 -8.29
C ILE A 25 20.11 -9.73 -7.58
N GLU A 26 19.61 -8.74 -8.33
CA GLU A 26 18.93 -7.56 -7.77
C GLU A 26 17.73 -7.96 -6.92
N MET A 27 16.87 -8.84 -7.43
CA MET A 27 15.69 -9.30 -6.71
C MET A 27 16.08 -10.01 -5.40
N LEU A 28 17.09 -10.89 -5.43
CA LEU A 28 17.58 -11.58 -4.24
C LEU A 28 18.12 -10.60 -3.18
N VAL A 29 18.89 -9.60 -3.61
CA VAL A 29 19.42 -8.56 -2.73
C VAL A 29 18.28 -7.77 -2.07
N VAL A 30 17.28 -7.35 -2.84
CA VAL A 30 16.10 -6.64 -2.31
C VAL A 30 15.34 -7.49 -1.29
N VAL A 31 15.11 -8.78 -1.56
CA VAL A 31 14.42 -9.69 -0.63
C VAL A 31 15.19 -9.83 0.68
N LEU A 32 16.51 -9.99 0.64
CA LEU A 32 17.33 -10.09 1.84
C LEU A 32 17.31 -8.79 2.67
N ILE A 33 17.42 -7.64 2.01
CA ILE A 33 17.39 -6.34 2.69
C ILE A 33 16.03 -6.08 3.34
N THR A 34 14.95 -6.35 2.62
CA THR A 34 13.58 -6.18 3.15
C THR A 34 13.32 -7.11 4.34
N LEU A 35 13.81 -8.35 4.30
CA LEU A 35 13.72 -9.27 5.44
C LEU A 35 14.45 -8.73 6.68
N ILE A 36 15.67 -8.20 6.51
CA ILE A 36 16.44 -7.59 7.61
C ILE A 36 15.68 -6.40 8.21
N ILE A 37 15.02 -5.59 7.38
CA ILE A 37 14.20 -4.46 7.84
C ILE A 37 13.01 -4.95 8.66
N ILE A 38 12.28 -5.94 8.16
CA ILE A 38 11.10 -6.49 8.85
C ILE A 38 11.51 -7.02 10.24
N ILE A 39 12.58 -7.81 10.31
CA ILE A 39 13.09 -8.34 11.59
C ILE A 39 13.55 -7.20 12.51
N GLY A 40 14.22 -6.19 11.96
CA GLY A 40 14.66 -5.00 12.70
C GLY A 40 13.50 -4.17 13.26
N GLN A 41 12.38 -4.08 12.55
CA GLN A 41 11.18 -3.36 13.00
C GLN A 41 10.43 -4.09 14.12
N VAL A 42 10.43 -5.43 14.09
CA VAL A 42 9.75 -6.25 15.11
C VAL A 42 10.52 -6.30 16.43
N LYS A 43 11.85 -6.29 16.42
CA LYS A 43 12.67 -6.57 17.62
C LYS A 43 13.11 -5.34 18.43
N VAL A 44 13.00 -4.11 17.92
CA VAL A 44 13.72 -2.95 18.50
C VAL A 44 12.79 -1.93 19.15
N GLN A 45 13.10 -1.53 20.40
CA GLN A 45 12.38 -0.51 21.18
C GLN A 45 12.63 0.94 20.68
N HIS A 46 13.74 1.20 19.99
CA HIS A 46 14.08 2.49 19.38
C HIS A 46 13.97 2.41 17.85
N ARG A 47 12.73 2.46 17.34
CA ARG A 47 12.45 2.42 15.90
C ARG A 47 12.85 3.75 15.23
N VAL A 48 13.63 3.68 14.16
CA VAL A 48 14.03 4.87 13.37
C VAL A 48 12.84 5.53 12.68
N VAL A 49 11.97 4.70 12.09
CA VAL A 49 10.68 5.10 11.52
C VAL A 49 9.63 4.32 12.28
N ASN A 50 8.73 5.01 12.99
CA ASN A 50 7.63 4.35 13.66
C ASN A 50 6.50 4.09 12.65
N LEU A 51 6.40 2.84 12.16
CA LEU A 51 5.31 2.42 11.27
C LEU A 51 4.02 2.11 12.03
N GLU A 52 4.05 1.97 13.36
CA GLU A 52 2.86 1.88 14.22
C GLU A 52 2.33 3.28 14.54
N ASN A 53 2.09 4.09 13.51
CA ASN A 53 1.39 5.36 13.65
C ASN A 53 -0.05 5.20 13.15
N LYS A 54 -0.98 5.96 13.73
CA LYS A 54 -2.40 5.98 13.38
C LYS A 54 -2.62 6.21 11.87
N VAL A 55 -1.77 7.03 11.24
CA VAL A 55 -1.82 7.29 9.79
C VAL A 55 -1.53 6.02 8.98
N PHE A 56 -0.45 5.31 9.27
CA PHE A 56 -0.10 4.07 8.57
C PHE A 56 -1.10 2.95 8.85
N SER A 57 -1.63 2.87 10.07
CA SER A 57 -2.72 1.94 10.42
C SER A 57 -3.98 2.25 9.60
N TYR A 58 -4.33 3.53 9.44
CA TYR A 58 -5.47 3.96 8.63
C TYR A 58 -5.27 3.67 7.13
N ILE A 59 -4.08 3.96 6.58
CA ILE A 59 -3.75 3.63 5.19
C ILE A 59 -3.77 2.11 4.98
N GLY A 60 -3.28 1.33 5.95
CA GLY A 60 -3.34 -0.13 5.95
C GLY A 60 -4.77 -0.66 5.90
N LYS A 61 -5.68 -0.09 6.69
CA LYS A 61 -7.12 -0.39 6.66
C LYS A 61 -7.73 -0.10 5.27
N LEU A 62 -7.36 1.03 4.66
CA LEU A 62 -7.81 1.39 3.31
C LEU A 62 -7.23 0.49 2.21
N SER A 63 -6.06 -0.10 2.44
CA SER A 63 -5.32 -0.88 1.43
C SER A 63 -6.09 -2.10 0.94
N PHE A 64 -6.90 -2.73 1.81
CA PHE A 64 -7.76 -3.84 1.41
C PHE A 64 -8.78 -3.41 0.36
N GLY A 65 -9.48 -2.29 0.60
CA GLY A 65 -10.42 -1.72 -0.36
C GLY A 65 -9.72 -1.38 -1.68
N LEU A 66 -8.54 -0.74 -1.62
CA LEU A 66 -7.78 -0.36 -2.81
C LEU A 66 -7.44 -1.58 -3.67
N TYR A 67 -6.97 -2.67 -3.04
CA TYR A 67 -6.65 -3.91 -3.73
C TYR A 67 -7.85 -4.51 -4.49
N VAL A 68 -9.04 -4.49 -3.88
CA VAL A 68 -10.25 -5.08 -4.48
C VAL A 68 -10.84 -4.19 -5.57
N TYR A 69 -10.95 -2.88 -5.31
CA TYR A 69 -11.70 -1.97 -6.19
C TYR A 69 -10.87 -1.39 -7.32
N HIS A 70 -9.55 -1.20 -7.14
CA HIS A 70 -8.70 -0.63 -8.17
C HIS A 70 -8.78 -1.35 -9.54
N PRO A 71 -8.70 -2.69 -9.65
CA PRO A 71 -8.84 -3.37 -10.94
C PRO A 71 -10.25 -3.21 -11.55
N LEU A 72 -11.31 -3.21 -10.72
CA LEU A 72 -12.68 -2.98 -11.20
C LEU A 72 -12.85 -1.58 -11.78
N ILE A 73 -12.26 -0.58 -11.13
CA ILE A 73 -12.29 0.81 -11.58
C ILE A 73 -11.54 0.95 -12.90
N ILE A 74 -10.35 0.36 -13.03
CA ILE A 74 -9.61 0.36 -14.29
C ILE A 74 -10.46 -0.23 -15.43
N LEU A 75 -11.15 -1.35 -15.18
CA LEU A 75 -12.01 -1.98 -16.19
C LEU A 75 -13.19 -1.09 -16.59
N ILE A 76 -13.87 -0.46 -15.62
CA ILE A 76 -14.97 0.47 -15.87
C ILE A 76 -14.46 1.67 -16.68
N PHE A 77 -13.34 2.25 -16.26
CA PHE A 77 -12.76 3.40 -16.93
C PHE A 77 -12.31 3.08 -18.36
N SER A 78 -11.64 1.94 -18.56
CA SER A 78 -11.21 1.46 -19.87
C SER A 78 -12.39 1.23 -20.82
N LYS A 79 -13.52 0.72 -20.32
CA LYS A 79 -14.70 0.41 -21.14
C LYS A 79 -15.56 1.64 -21.45
N TYR A 80 -15.74 2.54 -20.50
CA TYR A 80 -16.75 3.61 -20.59
C TYR A 80 -16.17 5.01 -20.83
N LEU A 81 -14.93 5.26 -20.45
CA LEU A 81 -14.31 6.57 -20.60
C LEU A 81 -13.32 6.55 -21.76
N LYS A 82 -13.71 7.17 -22.87
CA LYS A 82 -12.80 7.51 -23.97
C LYS A 82 -12.10 8.83 -23.60
N PHE A 83 -10.87 8.75 -23.11
CA PHE A 83 -10.09 9.90 -22.67
C PHE A 83 -9.36 10.58 -23.85
N ASN A 84 -10.11 11.17 -24.78
CA ASN A 84 -9.56 12.06 -25.83
C ASN A 84 -10.00 13.49 -25.55
N PHE A 85 -9.65 14.02 -24.37
CA PHE A 85 -10.04 15.39 -23.98
C PHE A 85 -9.06 16.44 -24.51
N PHE A 86 -7.79 16.06 -24.70
CA PHE A 86 -6.72 16.95 -25.15
C PHE A 86 -5.99 16.33 -26.35
N ASP A 87 -5.39 17.18 -27.19
CA ASP A 87 -4.57 16.75 -28.34
C ASP A 87 -3.23 16.14 -27.91
N SER A 88 -2.83 16.30 -26.64
CA SER A 88 -1.60 15.70 -26.12
C SER A 88 -1.86 14.42 -25.34
N ASP A 89 -1.24 13.33 -25.81
CA ASP A 89 -1.32 12.00 -25.18
C ASP A 89 -0.82 12.00 -23.74
N THR A 90 0.17 12.85 -23.43
CA THR A 90 0.73 12.98 -22.08
C THR A 90 -0.27 13.58 -21.09
N LEU A 91 -1.03 14.60 -21.47
CA LEU A 91 -2.05 15.18 -20.59
C LEU A 91 -3.20 14.19 -20.39
N ASN A 92 -3.63 13.51 -21.44
CA ASN A 92 -4.66 12.46 -21.32
C ASN A 92 -4.21 11.36 -20.35
N ALA A 93 -2.97 10.88 -20.45
CA ALA A 93 -2.43 9.86 -19.54
C ALA A 93 -2.39 10.31 -18.07
N VAL A 94 -1.96 11.55 -17.81
CA VAL A 94 -1.93 12.12 -16.45
C VAL A 94 -3.34 12.24 -15.89
N ILE A 95 -4.30 12.69 -16.68
CA ILE A 95 -5.71 12.82 -16.26
C ILE A 95 -6.31 11.46 -15.96
N VAL A 96 -6.08 10.46 -16.81
CA VAL A 96 -6.52 9.08 -16.58
C VAL A 96 -5.97 8.58 -15.25
N PHE A 97 -4.67 8.75 -15.02
CA PHE A 97 -4.01 8.29 -13.80
C PHE A 97 -4.60 8.95 -12.55
N ILE A 98 -4.75 10.27 -12.55
CA ILE A 98 -5.33 11.02 -11.43
C ILE A 98 -6.79 10.59 -11.19
N THR A 99 -7.57 10.40 -12.26
CA THR A 99 -8.99 10.06 -12.12
C THR A 99 -9.17 8.62 -11.63
N VAL A 100 -8.38 7.67 -12.13
CA VAL A 100 -8.41 6.26 -11.70
C VAL A 100 -7.92 6.12 -10.25
N LEU A 101 -6.82 6.79 -9.89
CA LEU A 101 -6.33 6.76 -8.50
C LEU A 101 -7.27 7.49 -7.55
N GLY A 102 -7.78 8.67 -7.94
CA GLY A 102 -8.72 9.42 -7.13
C GLY A 102 -10.00 8.63 -6.87
N SER A 103 -10.58 8.04 -7.92
CA SER A 103 -11.77 7.19 -7.79
C SER A 103 -11.49 5.93 -6.98
N SER A 104 -10.33 5.29 -7.11
CA SER A 104 -9.99 4.11 -6.29
C SER A 104 -9.88 4.44 -4.82
N ILE A 105 -9.25 5.55 -4.46
CA ILE A 105 -9.16 6.01 -3.06
C ILE A 105 -10.55 6.33 -2.51
N ILE A 106 -11.37 7.07 -3.25
CA ILE A 106 -12.73 7.46 -2.81
C ILE A 106 -13.61 6.23 -2.62
N ILE A 107 -13.64 5.31 -3.59
CA ILE A 107 -14.46 4.09 -3.52
C ILE A 107 -13.98 3.18 -2.39
N SER A 108 -12.67 3.04 -2.22
CA SER A 108 -12.11 2.23 -1.11
C SER A 108 -12.44 2.84 0.24
N HIS A 109 -12.41 4.17 0.35
CA HIS A 109 -12.74 4.88 1.59
C HIS A 109 -14.22 4.70 1.95
N LEU A 110 -15.09 4.82 0.94
CA LEU A 110 -16.51 4.55 1.10
C LEU A 110 -16.74 3.09 1.51
N SER A 111 -16.09 2.15 0.85
CA SER A 111 -16.24 0.74 1.18
C SER A 111 -15.79 0.41 2.61
N TYR A 112 -14.69 1.02 3.06
CA TYR A 112 -14.18 0.85 4.42
C TYR A 112 -15.24 1.24 5.46
N TYR A 113 -15.88 2.40 5.29
CA TYR A 113 -16.87 2.89 6.25
C TYR A 113 -18.18 2.10 6.22
N TYR A 114 -18.67 1.75 5.04
CA TYR A 114 -20.00 1.14 4.87
C TYR A 114 -20.00 -0.39 5.00
N PHE A 115 -18.98 -1.08 4.49
CA PHE A 115 -18.91 -2.54 4.47
C PHE A 115 -17.94 -3.08 5.52
N GLU A 116 -16.69 -2.62 5.48
CA GLU A 116 -15.61 -3.23 6.27
C GLU A 116 -15.83 -3.01 7.77
N LYS A 117 -16.11 -1.77 8.19
CA LYS A 117 -16.40 -1.44 9.59
C LYS A 117 -17.60 -2.22 10.14
N LYS A 118 -18.65 -2.37 9.33
CA LYS A 118 -19.86 -3.13 9.73
C LYS A 118 -19.56 -4.62 9.85
N PHE A 119 -18.74 -5.18 8.96
CA PHE A 119 -18.35 -6.57 9.01
C PHE A 119 -17.45 -6.87 10.21
N LEU A 120 -16.44 -6.02 10.48
CA LEU A 120 -15.59 -6.16 11.68
C LEU A 120 -16.43 -6.13 12.97
N ASN A 121 -17.36 -5.19 13.09
CA ASN A 121 -18.22 -5.09 14.27
C ASN A 121 -19.07 -6.35 14.49
N ARG A 122 -19.54 -6.98 13.41
CA ARG A 122 -20.26 -8.26 13.50
C ARG A 122 -19.33 -9.39 13.91
N LYS A 123 -18.10 -9.44 13.39
CA LYS A 123 -17.11 -10.47 13.76
C LYS A 123 -16.79 -10.45 15.26
N VAL A 124 -16.64 -9.26 15.85
CA VAL A 124 -16.41 -9.09 17.29
C VAL A 124 -17.60 -9.60 18.11
N LYS A 125 -18.83 -9.36 17.64
CA LYS A 125 -20.05 -9.81 18.34
C LYS A 125 -20.18 -11.34 18.39
N PHE A 126 -19.64 -12.06 17.42
CA PHE A 126 -19.74 -13.52 17.34
C PHE A 126 -18.44 -14.26 17.69
N SER A 127 -17.37 -13.55 18.08
CA SER A 127 -16.15 -14.19 18.54
C SER A 127 -16.29 -14.64 19.99
N ILE A 128 -16.29 -15.96 20.20
CA ILE A 128 -16.35 -16.62 21.52
C ILE A 128 -15.04 -16.40 22.32
N ILE A 129 -13.95 -16.05 21.62
CA ILE A 129 -12.62 -15.82 22.18
C ILE A 129 -12.18 -14.42 21.74
N GLU A 130 -11.95 -13.51 22.68
CA GLU A 130 -11.38 -12.21 22.37
C GLU A 130 -9.92 -12.38 21.92
N SER A 131 -9.65 -12.23 20.62
CA SER A 131 -8.27 -12.15 20.15
C SER A 131 -7.69 -10.80 20.55
N SER A 132 -6.50 -10.78 21.16
CA SER A 132 -5.81 -9.59 21.69
C SER A 132 -5.66 -8.39 20.73
N ASN A 133 -5.97 -8.57 19.45
CA ASN A 133 -5.89 -7.57 18.38
C ASN A 133 -7.16 -6.70 18.19
N VAL A 134 -8.20 -6.88 19.03
CA VAL A 134 -9.48 -6.13 18.89
C VAL A 134 -9.44 -4.74 19.57
N LYS A 135 -8.44 -4.44 20.39
CA LYS A 135 -8.38 -3.19 21.19
C LYS A 135 -8.14 -1.90 20.38
N GLU A 136 -7.87 -1.97 19.08
CA GLU A 136 -7.48 -0.78 18.26
C GLU A 136 -8.39 -0.49 17.04
N VAL A 137 -9.62 -1.01 17.03
CA VAL A 137 -10.61 -0.66 15.99
C VAL A 137 -11.39 0.58 16.36
#